data_AF-A0A535EXW5-F1
#
_entry.id   AF-A0A535EXW5-F1
#
_cell.length_a   1.000
_cell.length_b   1.000
_cell.length_c   1.000
_cell.angle_alpha   90.00
_cell.angle_beta   90.00
_cell.angle_gamma   90.00
#
_symmetry.space_group_name_H-M   'P 1'
#
loop_
_entity.id
_entity.type
_entity.pdbx_description
1 polymer ?
#
loop_
_entity_poly.entity_id
_entity_poly.type
_entity_poly.pdbx_seq_one_letter_code
_entity_poly.pdbx_strand_id
1 'polypeptide(L)'
;DTRLPAGVPPAIQAIVLKNIAEALNNVEKHARATKVVVDAQVVDGGIRVEVGDDGTGFVVAESVRMPGHIGLVAMRERAQLAGGWCRIVSEPGNGTRIEFWVPMSL
;
A
#
# COMPACT_ATOMS: atom_id res chain seq x y z
N ASP A 1 -12.74 11.71 -0.87
CA ASP A 1 -13.81 10.82 -0.37
C ASP A 1 -13.14 9.46 -0.12
N THR A 2 -12.93 9.09 1.14
CA THR A 2 -12.09 7.95 1.57
C THR A 2 -12.94 6.74 1.96
N ARG A 3 -13.99 6.46 1.18
CA ARG A 3 -14.86 5.30 1.41
C ARG A 3 -14.35 4.13 0.59
N LEU A 4 -14.10 3.01 1.26
CA LEU A 4 -13.84 1.75 0.58
C LEU A 4 -15.09 1.30 -0.19
N PRO A 5 -14.94 0.46 -1.23
CA PRO A 5 -16.06 -0.17 -1.89
C PRO A 5 -17.01 -0.85 -0.89
N ALA A 6 -18.31 -0.84 -1.19
CA ALA A 6 -19.30 -1.51 -0.35
C ALA A 6 -19.06 -3.03 -0.30
N GLY A 7 -19.44 -3.68 0.81
CA GLY A 7 -19.38 -5.14 0.95
C GLY A 7 -18.04 -5.68 1.48
N VAL A 8 -17.02 -4.84 1.68
CA VAL A 8 -15.77 -5.25 2.31
C VAL A 8 -16.01 -5.54 3.80
N PRO A 9 -15.67 -6.73 4.33
CA PRO A 9 -15.89 -7.05 5.75
C PRO A 9 -15.07 -6.16 6.68
N PRO A 10 -15.55 -5.84 7.91
CA PRO A 10 -14.86 -4.92 8.82
C PRO A 10 -13.40 -5.29 9.13
N ALA A 11 -13.10 -6.59 9.28
CA ALA A 11 -11.74 -7.06 9.51
C ALA A 11 -10.81 -6.73 8.31
N ILE A 12 -11.31 -6.89 7.09
CA ILE A 12 -10.59 -6.57 5.86
C ILE A 12 -10.46 -5.05 5.69
N GLN A 13 -11.50 -4.27 6.00
CA GLN A 13 -11.43 -2.80 5.99
C GLN A 13 -10.30 -2.30 6.91
N ALA A 14 -10.16 -2.86 8.11
CA ALA A 14 -9.11 -2.47 9.03
C ALA A 14 -7.70 -2.74 8.46
N ILE A 15 -7.50 -3.89 7.81
CA ILE A 15 -6.22 -4.23 7.16
C ILE A 15 -5.92 -3.24 6.02
N VAL A 16 -6.91 -3.02 5.16
CA VAL A 16 -6.81 -2.11 4.01
C VAL A 16 -6.50 -0.69 4.45
N LEU A 17 -7.26 -0.13 5.39
CA LEU A 17 -7.09 1.24 5.86
C LEU A 17 -5.74 1.42 6.56
N LYS A 18 -5.27 0.43 7.33
CA LYS A 18 -3.93 0.50 7.92
C LYS A 18 -2.83 0.43 6.84
N ASN A 19 -3.02 -0.29 5.74
CA ASN A 19 -2.03 -0.33 4.65
C ASN A 19 -2.02 1.00 3.90
N ILE A 20 -3.19 1.57 3.61
CA ILE A 20 -3.31 2.91 3.01
C ILE A 20 -2.66 3.96 3.90
N ALA A 21 -2.97 3.97 5.20
CA ALA A 21 -2.41 4.93 6.14
C ALA A 21 -0.88 4.85 6.20
N GLU A 22 -0.32 3.64 6.20
CA GLU A 22 1.14 3.44 6.17
C GLU A 22 1.75 3.95 4.86
N ALA A 23 1.12 3.66 3.71
CA ALA A 23 1.56 4.16 2.42
C ALA A 23 1.55 5.69 2.36
N LEU A 24 0.47 6.34 2.81
CA LEU A 24 0.36 7.79 2.86
C LEU A 24 1.38 8.43 3.80
N ASN A 25 1.62 7.82 4.96
CA ASN A 25 2.66 8.26 5.90
C ASN A 25 4.07 8.17 5.28
N ASN A 26 4.33 7.14 4.45
CA ASN A 26 5.59 7.05 3.71
C ASN A 26 5.72 8.18 2.67
N VAL A 27 4.64 8.50 1.95
CA VAL A 27 4.61 9.61 1.00
C VAL A 27 4.92 10.94 1.71
N GLU A 28 4.21 11.22 2.81
CA GLU A 28 4.38 12.45 3.60
C GLU A 28 5.81 12.62 4.12
N LYS A 29 6.41 11.55 4.64
CA LYS A 29 7.74 11.61 5.26
C LYS A 29 8.89 11.59 4.25
N HIS A 30 8.72 10.95 3.10
CA HIS A 30 9.86 10.56 2.26
C HIS A 30 9.76 11.01 0.80
N ALA A 31 8.56 11.11 0.23
CA ALA A 31 8.43 11.19 -1.23
C ALA A 31 8.70 12.59 -1.80
N ARG A 32 8.51 13.67 -1.02
CA ARG A 32 8.46 15.06 -1.57
C ARG A 32 7.52 15.16 -2.79
N ALA A 33 6.45 14.36 -2.79
CA ALA A 33 5.49 14.28 -3.87
C ALA A 33 4.59 15.52 -3.90
N THR A 34 4.12 15.90 -5.08
CA THR A 34 3.10 16.93 -5.25
C THR A 34 1.70 16.34 -5.37
N LYS A 35 1.62 15.05 -5.71
CA LYS A 35 0.38 14.32 -5.92
C LYS A 35 0.51 12.90 -5.39
N VAL A 36 -0.56 12.46 -4.74
CA VAL A 36 -0.79 11.05 -4.40
C VAL A 36 -2.17 10.65 -4.91
N VAL A 37 -2.27 9.43 -5.44
CA VAL A 37 -3.51 8.82 -5.91
C VAL A 37 -3.73 7.53 -5.14
N VAL A 38 -4.94 7.34 -4.64
CA VAL A 38 -5.38 6.10 -4.01
C VAL A 38 -6.56 5.57 -4.81
N ASP A 39 -6.41 4.38 -5.37
CA ASP A 39 -7.47 3.64 -6.05
C ASP A 39 -7.80 2.38 -5.25
N ALA A 40 -9.08 2.09 -5.07
CA ALA A 40 -9.54 0.90 -4.34
C ALA A 40 -10.72 0.28 -5.07
N GLN A 41 -10.60 -0.99 -5.42
CA GLN A 41 -11.58 -1.71 -6.24
C GLN A 41 -11.74 -3.16 -5.79
N VAL A 42 -12.96 -3.68 -5.91
CA VAL A 42 -13.23 -5.10 -5.69
C VAL A 42 -12.91 -5.87 -6.95
N VAL A 43 -11.96 -6.81 -6.87
CA VAL A 43 -11.46 -7.61 -7.99
C VAL A 43 -11.18 -9.02 -7.49
N ASP A 44 -11.63 -10.03 -8.26
CA ASP A 44 -11.36 -11.45 -8.02
C ASP A 44 -11.71 -11.94 -6.60
N GLY A 45 -12.83 -11.45 -6.04
CA GLY A 45 -13.27 -11.84 -4.68
C GLY A 45 -12.48 -11.18 -3.54
N GLY A 46 -11.60 -10.23 -3.85
CA GLY A 46 -10.85 -9.44 -2.87
C GLY A 46 -10.95 -7.95 -3.14
N ILE A 47 -10.27 -7.17 -2.30
CA ILE A 47 -10.07 -5.73 -2.50
C ILE A 47 -8.64 -5.48 -2.94
N ARG A 48 -8.48 -4.91 -4.14
CA ARG A 48 -7.21 -4.40 -4.66
C ARG A 48 -7.13 -2.92 -4.36
N VAL A 49 -5.99 -2.48 -3.85
CA VAL A 49 -5.70 -1.07 -3.61
C VAL A 49 -4.36 -0.73 -4.24
N GLU A 50 -4.33 0.40 -4.94
CA GLU A 50 -3.12 1.02 -5.46
C GLU A 50 -2.94 2.40 -4.83
N VAL A 51 -1.75 2.65 -4.28
CA VAL A 51 -1.31 3.96 -3.81
C VAL A 51 -0.10 4.37 -4.64
N GLY A 52 -0.23 5.44 -5.41
CA GLY A 52 0.84 5.97 -6.26
C GLY A 52 1.15 7.42 -5.95
N ASP A 53 2.43 7.78 -5.88
CA ASP A 53 2.91 9.15 -5.76
C ASP A 53 3.86 9.53 -6.90
N ASP A 54 4.01 10.84 -7.14
CA ASP A 54 4.91 11.43 -8.13
C ASP A 54 6.22 11.95 -7.52
N GLY A 55 6.62 11.40 -6.38
CA GLY A 55 7.76 11.87 -5.61
C GLY A 55 9.12 11.40 -6.11
N THR A 56 10.12 11.51 -5.24
CA THR A 56 11.53 11.21 -5.57
C THR A 56 11.82 9.73 -5.72
N GLY A 57 10.93 8.84 -5.33
CA GLY A 57 11.16 7.40 -5.32
C GLY A 57 12.39 6.96 -4.51
N PHE A 58 12.70 5.66 -4.56
CA PHE A 58 13.84 5.05 -3.87
C PHE A 58 14.19 3.68 -4.47
N VAL A 59 15.36 3.14 -4.15
CA VAL A 59 15.74 1.77 -4.53
C VAL A 59 15.15 0.78 -3.54
N VAL A 60 14.15 0.00 -3.97
CA VAL A 60 13.42 -0.94 -3.10
C VAL A 60 14.37 -1.95 -2.43
N ALA A 61 15.33 -2.52 -3.15
CA ALA A 61 16.26 -3.53 -2.62
C ALA A 61 17.14 -3.01 -1.47
N GLU A 62 17.47 -1.72 -1.49
CA GLU A 62 18.28 -1.07 -0.45
C GLU A 62 17.43 -0.75 0.79
N SER A 63 16.17 -0.33 0.58
CA SER A 63 15.24 0.02 1.66
C SER A 63 14.90 -1.16 2.58
N VAL A 64 14.78 -2.39 2.04
CA VAL A 64 14.43 -3.57 2.85
C VAL A 64 15.55 -3.95 3.85
N ARG A 65 16.78 -3.45 3.64
CA ARG A 65 17.96 -3.76 4.47
C ARG A 65 18.32 -2.66 5.47
N MET A 66 17.67 -1.49 5.41
CA MET A 66 17.99 -0.35 6.28
C MET A 66 17.08 -0.27 7.51
N PRO A 67 17.61 0.08 8.69
CA PRO A 67 16.80 0.43 9.86
C PRO A 67 15.86 1.60 9.52
N GLY A 68 14.55 1.42 9.71
CA GLY A 68 13.55 2.47 9.47
C GLY A 68 12.44 2.12 8.47
N HIS A 69 12.60 1.07 7.64
CA HIS A 69 11.58 0.65 6.66
C HIS A 69 10.61 -0.42 7.17
N ILE A 70 10.27 -0.36 8.47
CA ILE A 70 9.32 -1.28 9.12
C ILE A 70 7.94 -1.21 8.44
N GLY A 71 7.56 -0.03 7.93
CA GLY A 71 6.30 0.19 7.24
C GLY A 71 6.08 -0.69 6.01
N LEU A 72 7.06 -0.74 5.10
CA LEU A 72 6.97 -1.52 3.86
C LEU A 72 6.87 -3.02 4.15
N VAL A 73 7.69 -3.51 5.10
CA VAL A 73 7.67 -4.91 5.54
C VAL A 73 6.33 -5.23 6.20
N ALA A 74 5.86 -4.39 7.11
CA ALA A 74 4.59 -4.59 7.81
C ALA A 74 3.39 -4.57 6.86
N MET A 75 3.39 -3.76 5.79
CA MET A 75 2.33 -3.80 4.77
C MET A 75 2.32 -5.13 4.03
N ARG A 76 3.49 -5.64 3.65
CA ARG A 76 3.62 -6.93 2.97
C ARG A 76 3.16 -8.08 3.85
N GLU A 77 3.64 -8.11 5.09
CA GLU A 77 3.27 -9.15 6.05
C GLU A 77 1.78 -9.13 6.37
N ARG A 78 1.18 -7.95 6.58
CA ARG A 78 -0.28 -7.84 6.82
C ARG A 78 -1.10 -8.38 5.65
N ALA A 79 -0.73 -8.05 4.42
CA ALA A 79 -1.42 -8.56 3.24
C ALA A 79 -1.27 -10.09 3.14
N GLN A 80 -0.06 -10.61 3.34
CA GLN A 80 0.22 -12.05 3.27
C GLN A 80 -0.50 -12.85 4.38
N LEU A 81 -0.50 -12.34 5.62
CA LEU A 81 -1.21 -12.96 6.75
C LEU A 81 -2.72 -13.02 6.52
N ALA A 82 -3.27 -12.12 5.71
CA ALA A 82 -4.66 -12.11 5.33
C ALA A 82 -4.96 -12.98 4.08
N GLY A 83 -4.00 -13.77 3.61
CA GLY A 83 -4.15 -14.61 2.41
C GLY A 83 -3.97 -13.86 1.09
N GLY A 84 -3.48 -12.63 1.14
CA GLY A 84 -3.30 -11.75 -0.01
C GLY A 84 -1.83 -11.52 -0.40
N TRP A 85 -1.59 -10.42 -1.11
CA TRP A 85 -0.26 -10.05 -1.59
C TRP A 85 -0.05 -8.52 -1.57
N CYS A 86 1.21 -8.11 -1.63
CA CYS A 86 1.61 -6.71 -1.71
C CYS A 86 2.85 -6.58 -2.60
N ARG A 87 2.83 -5.62 -3.51
CA ARG A 87 3.88 -5.28 -4.46
C ARG A 87 4.24 -3.82 -4.30
N ILE A 88 5.54 -3.54 -4.30
CA ILE A 88 6.07 -2.19 -4.20
C ILE A 88 7.01 -2.00 -5.38
N VAL A 89 6.77 -0.94 -6.15
CA VAL A 89 7.60 -0.51 -7.27
C VAL A 89 8.02 0.93 -6.99
N SER A 90 9.32 1.19 -7.00
CA SER A 90 9.86 2.53 -6.82
C SER A 90 11.20 2.61 -7.54
N GLU A 91 11.45 3.77 -8.13
CA GLU A 91 12.71 4.09 -8.77
C GLU A 91 13.07 5.54 -8.47
N PRO A 92 14.35 5.87 -8.20
CA PRO A 92 14.77 7.25 -7.99
C PRO A 92 14.34 8.16 -9.15
N GLY A 93 13.62 9.23 -8.82
CA GLY A 93 13.06 10.21 -9.75
C GLY A 93 11.71 9.84 -10.38
N ASN A 94 11.15 8.67 -10.09
CA ASN A 94 9.94 8.14 -10.76
C ASN A 94 8.80 7.79 -9.78
N GLY A 95 8.83 8.37 -8.58
CA GLY A 95 7.81 8.13 -7.55
C GLY A 95 7.80 6.73 -6.96
N THR A 96 6.69 6.40 -6.31
CA THR A 96 6.45 5.07 -5.73
C THR A 96 5.04 4.62 -6.06
N ARG A 97 4.89 3.31 -6.33
CA ARG A 97 3.61 2.62 -6.45
C ARG A 97 3.58 1.43 -5.51
N ILE A 98 2.58 1.42 -4.64
CA ILE A 98 2.28 0.33 -3.72
C ILE A 98 0.94 -0.26 -4.14
N GLU A 99 0.93 -1.53 -4.48
CA GLU A 99 -0.27 -2.27 -4.84
C GLU A 99 -0.44 -3.44 -3.89
N PHE A 100 -1.62 -3.61 -3.30
CA PHE A 100 -1.91 -4.78 -2.48
C PHE A 100 -3.32 -5.30 -2.74
N TRP A 101 -3.49 -6.59 -2.52
CA TRP A 101 -4.78 -7.26 -2.62
C TRP A 101 -5.00 -8.14 -1.40
N VAL A 102 -6.22 -8.14 -0.89
CA VAL A 102 -6.65 -8.95 0.25
C VAL A 102 -7.98 -9.62 -0.09
N PRO A 103 -8.13 -10.95 0.10
CA PRO A 103 -9.40 -11.62 -0.13
C PRO A 103 -10.48 -11.11 0.84
N MET A 104 -11.72 -11.00 0.37
CA MET A 104 -12.85 -10.61 1.22
C MET A 104 -13.47 -11.80 1.98
N SER A 105 -13.10 -13.03 1.61
CA SER A 105 -13.42 -14.25 2.35
C SER A 105 -12.12 -14.86 2.86
N LEU A 106 -12.03 -15.08 4.17
CA LEU A 106 -10.98 -15.89 4.79
C LEU A 106 -11.23 -17.39 4.56
#